data_AF-A0A2D5A8K2-F1
#
_entry.id   AF-A0A2D5A8K2-F1
#
_cell.length_a   1.000
_cell.length_b   1.000
_cell.length_c   1.000
_cell.angle_alpha   90.00
_cell.angle_beta   90.00
_cell.angle_gamma   90.00
#
_symmetry.space_group_name_H-M   'P 1'
#
loop_
_entity.id
_entity.type
_entity.pdbx_description
1 polymer ?
#
loop_
_entity_poly.entity_id
_entity_poly.type
_entity_poly.pdbx_seq_one_letter_code
_entity_poly.pdbx_strand_id
1 'polypeptide(L)'
;MGVDPSSTVKVENGVIRMDYTGWESLNGRFGHLFHEVPFDRYRVRVVYRFLGEQVKGGPGWAYRNSGIMLHCQDPKSMRTDQDFPVSVEVQLLGGSGSGKRSTANLCTPGTNVEMKQEVVTRHCTNSRSETFHGDQWVTAEVEVLGNESITHFVNGVEVMKYQRPQLDPSDPDAQTQMRIRNGDVMLDRGWISLQGESHPVEFKSVEIKPVPVAAPGGASRPAAPALRKGE
;
A
#
# COMPACT_ATOMS: atom_id res chain seq x y z
N MET A 1 3.45 -4.47 19.95
CA MET A 1 2.61 -4.64 18.74
C MET A 1 1.55 -5.70 18.99
N GLY A 2 0.36 -5.54 18.41
CA GLY A 2 -0.71 -6.55 18.49
C GLY A 2 -1.73 -6.35 19.61
N VAL A 3 -1.68 -5.24 20.35
CA VAL A 3 -2.74 -4.85 21.30
C VAL A 3 -3.36 -3.55 20.80
N ASP A 4 -4.68 -3.54 20.67
CA ASP A 4 -5.48 -2.38 20.29
C ASP A 4 -6.28 -1.90 21.51
N PRO A 5 -5.66 -1.11 22.42
CA PRO A 5 -6.31 -0.68 23.66
C PRO A 5 -7.47 0.29 23.39
N SER A 6 -7.52 0.90 22.21
CA SER A 6 -8.57 1.85 21.82
C SER A 6 -9.67 1.21 20.98
N SER A 7 -9.59 -0.10 20.72
CA SER A 7 -10.56 -0.85 19.91
C SER A 7 -10.86 -0.19 18.56
N THR A 8 -9.81 0.33 17.93
CA THR A 8 -9.86 1.03 16.65
C THR A 8 -10.11 0.10 15.49
N VAL A 9 -9.53 -1.10 15.48
CA VAL A 9 -9.74 -2.08 14.42
C VAL A 9 -10.90 -2.98 14.82
N LYS A 10 -12.00 -2.90 14.06
CA LYS A 10 -13.20 -3.72 14.28
C LYS A 10 -13.46 -4.62 13.07
N VAL A 11 -13.94 -5.82 13.33
CA VAL A 11 -14.43 -6.75 12.29
C VAL A 11 -15.87 -7.06 12.60
N GLU A 12 -16.78 -6.45 11.85
CA GLU A 12 -18.23 -6.57 12.06
C GLU A 12 -18.97 -6.36 10.75
N ASN A 13 -20.16 -6.97 10.61
CA ASN A 13 -21.03 -6.78 9.43
C ASN A 13 -20.34 -7.05 8.07
N GLY A 14 -19.34 -7.94 8.05
CA GLY A 14 -18.60 -8.30 6.83
C GLY A 14 -17.60 -7.26 6.36
N VAL A 15 -17.19 -6.31 7.21
CA VAL A 15 -16.14 -5.33 6.90
C VAL A 15 -15.05 -5.33 7.98
N ILE A 16 -13.84 -4.95 7.60
CA ILE A 16 -12.83 -4.44 8.53
C ILE A 16 -13.06 -2.93 8.63
N ARG A 17 -13.16 -2.37 9.83
CA ARG A 17 -13.35 -0.93 10.06
C ARG A 17 -12.22 -0.37 10.92
N MET A 18 -11.62 0.73 10.47
CA MET A 18 -10.89 1.64 11.36
C MET A 18 -11.93 2.60 11.94
N ASP A 19 -12.14 2.51 13.25
CA ASP A 19 -13.20 3.21 13.97
C ASP A 19 -12.59 4.05 15.10
N TYR A 20 -12.96 5.32 15.15
CA TYR A 20 -12.50 6.26 16.18
C TYR A 20 -13.61 6.61 17.18
N THR A 21 -14.71 5.87 17.18
CA THR A 21 -15.77 6.01 18.18
C THR A 21 -15.20 5.78 19.58
N GLY A 22 -15.41 6.74 20.48
CA GLY A 22 -14.89 6.71 21.84
C GLY A 22 -13.49 7.32 22.01
N TRP A 23 -12.85 7.76 20.92
CA TRP A 23 -11.61 8.53 21.02
C TRP A 23 -11.91 9.97 21.42
N GLU A 24 -11.24 10.47 22.46
CA GLU A 24 -11.31 11.90 22.83
C GLU A 24 -10.56 12.80 21.83
N SER A 25 -9.42 12.30 21.33
CA SER A 25 -8.53 12.96 20.37
C SER A 25 -7.57 11.95 19.76
N LEU A 26 -7.09 12.20 18.54
CA LEU A 26 -6.09 11.37 17.88
C LEU A 26 -4.77 11.33 18.68
N ASN A 27 -4.34 12.49 19.18
CA ASN A 27 -3.06 12.69 19.87
C ASN A 27 -1.85 12.18 19.06
N GLY A 28 -1.87 12.37 17.74
CA GLY A 28 -0.79 11.93 16.85
C GLY A 28 -0.62 10.42 16.75
N ARG A 29 -1.60 9.62 17.20
CA ARG A 29 -1.52 8.15 17.16
C ARG A 29 -2.11 7.64 15.85
N PHE A 30 -1.25 7.17 14.96
CA PHE A 30 -1.64 6.51 13.72
C PHE A 30 -1.60 4.99 13.87
N GLY A 31 -2.51 4.30 13.18
CA GLY A 31 -2.65 2.84 13.23
C GLY A 31 -2.22 2.19 11.92
N HIS A 32 -1.64 0.99 12.00
CA HIS A 32 -1.26 0.20 10.84
C HIS A 32 -1.62 -1.27 11.07
N LEU A 33 -2.55 -1.80 10.28
CA LEU A 33 -2.94 -3.21 10.31
C LEU A 33 -2.09 -3.98 9.30
N PHE A 34 -1.05 -4.66 9.79
CA PHE A 34 -0.12 -5.43 8.97
C PHE A 34 -0.66 -6.81 8.61
N HIS A 35 -0.41 -7.24 7.38
CA HIS A 35 -0.43 -8.66 7.03
C HIS A 35 0.75 -9.38 7.71
N GLU A 36 0.58 -10.65 8.07
CA GLU A 36 1.57 -11.38 8.88
C GLU A 36 2.89 -11.67 8.14
N VAL A 37 2.80 -11.91 6.82
CA VAL A 37 3.96 -12.26 5.97
C VAL A 37 4.27 -11.19 4.92
N PRO A 38 5.55 -11.04 4.54
CA PRO A 38 5.96 -10.17 3.44
C PRO A 38 5.73 -10.80 2.06
N PHE A 39 5.60 -9.95 1.05
CA PHE A 39 5.45 -10.34 -0.36
C PHE A 39 6.45 -9.58 -1.25
N ASP A 40 6.73 -10.14 -2.43
CA ASP A 40 7.57 -9.55 -3.48
C ASP A 40 6.73 -9.15 -4.71
N ARG A 41 6.03 -10.12 -5.32
CA ARG A 41 5.19 -9.94 -6.51
C ARG A 41 3.74 -10.32 -6.20
N TYR A 42 2.83 -9.35 -6.31
CA TYR A 42 1.45 -9.55 -5.93
C TYR A 42 0.52 -8.53 -6.60
N ARG A 43 -0.78 -8.85 -6.60
CA ARG A 43 -1.85 -7.87 -6.79
C ARG A 43 -2.63 -7.77 -5.49
N VAL A 44 -2.74 -6.55 -4.95
CA VAL A 44 -3.60 -6.25 -3.80
C VAL A 44 -4.84 -5.51 -4.27
N ARG A 45 -6.01 -5.88 -3.74
CA ARG A 45 -7.30 -5.25 -4.03
C ARG A 45 -8.01 -4.91 -2.74
N VAL A 46 -8.44 -3.66 -2.62
CA VAL A 46 -9.17 -3.14 -1.47
C VAL A 46 -10.44 -2.44 -1.94
N VAL A 47 -11.58 -2.83 -1.38
CA VAL A 47 -12.86 -2.12 -1.59
C VAL A 47 -13.16 -1.33 -0.33
N TYR A 48 -13.07 -0.01 -0.41
CA TYR A 48 -13.15 0.87 0.76
C TYR A 48 -14.21 1.97 0.62
N ARG A 49 -14.64 2.52 1.76
CA ARG A 49 -15.40 3.78 1.83
C ARG A 49 -15.10 4.51 3.13
N PHE A 50 -15.20 5.83 3.10
CA PHE A 50 -15.15 6.66 4.30
C PHE A 50 -16.55 6.94 4.83
N LEU A 51 -16.69 7.04 6.14
CA LEU A 51 -17.95 7.31 6.83
C LEU A 51 -17.74 8.29 7.99
N GLY A 52 -18.82 8.93 8.41
CA GLY A 52 -18.84 9.76 9.61
C GLY A 52 -17.83 10.92 9.57
N GLU A 53 -17.35 11.30 10.75
CA GLU A 53 -16.50 12.48 10.96
C GLU A 53 -15.09 12.10 11.39
N GLN A 54 -14.12 12.96 11.02
CA GLN A 54 -12.74 12.83 11.47
C GLN A 54 -12.67 13.02 12.99
N VAL A 55 -11.91 12.18 13.69
CA VAL A 55 -11.69 12.36 15.12
C VAL A 55 -11.00 13.71 15.41
N LYS A 56 -11.34 14.31 16.55
CA LYS A 56 -10.69 15.55 17.02
C LYS A 56 -9.17 15.38 17.04
N GLY A 57 -8.46 16.44 16.63
CA GLY A 57 -7.00 16.42 16.57
C GLY A 57 -6.43 15.65 15.38
N GLY A 58 -7.29 15.10 14.50
CA GLY A 58 -6.87 14.63 13.20
C GLY A 58 -6.28 15.78 12.36
N PRO A 59 -5.16 15.56 11.67
CA PRO A 59 -4.56 16.61 10.86
C PRO A 59 -5.43 16.89 9.63
N GLY A 60 -5.46 18.15 9.17
CA GLY A 60 -6.37 18.57 8.08
C GLY A 60 -6.15 17.83 6.75
N TRP A 61 -4.93 17.37 6.49
CA TRP A 61 -4.62 16.56 5.31
C TRP A 61 -5.22 15.15 5.37
N ALA A 62 -5.49 14.64 6.58
CA ALA A 62 -6.00 13.29 6.84
C ALA A 62 -7.54 13.18 6.82
N TYR A 63 -8.25 14.24 6.44
CA TYR A 63 -9.70 14.16 6.24
C TYR A 63 -10.01 13.07 5.22
N ARG A 64 -10.88 12.11 5.55
CA ARG A 64 -11.19 10.95 4.69
C ARG A 64 -9.94 10.36 4.01
N ASN A 65 -8.93 10.06 4.82
CA ASN A 65 -7.65 9.52 4.38
C ASN A 65 -7.32 8.22 5.11
N SER A 66 -6.68 7.33 4.35
CA SER A 66 -6.18 6.01 4.71
C SER A 66 -5.16 5.61 3.63
N GLY A 67 -4.61 4.41 3.68
CA GLY A 67 -3.55 4.01 2.77
C GLY A 67 -3.36 2.50 2.74
N ILE A 68 -2.89 2.02 1.59
CA ILE A 68 -2.27 0.70 1.47
C ILE A 68 -0.76 0.93 1.46
N MET A 69 -0.08 0.48 2.52
CA MET A 69 1.37 0.57 2.62
C MET A 69 1.96 -0.68 1.96
N LEU A 70 2.84 -0.48 0.98
CA LEU A 70 3.48 -1.50 0.15
C LEU A 70 4.96 -1.59 0.50
N HIS A 71 5.50 -2.82 0.41
CA HIS A 71 6.92 -3.11 0.67
C HIS A 71 7.42 -2.45 1.97
N CYS A 72 6.58 -2.50 3.01
CA CYS A 72 6.89 -1.94 4.31
C CYS A 72 8.10 -2.65 4.93
N GLN A 73 8.82 -1.92 5.77
CA GLN A 73 9.72 -2.52 6.74
C GLN A 73 9.02 -3.62 7.56
N ASP A 74 9.81 -4.53 8.14
CA ASP A 74 9.29 -5.49 9.12
C ASP A 74 8.62 -4.71 10.27
N PRO A 75 7.35 -4.98 10.62
CA PRO A 75 6.69 -4.27 11.71
C PRO A 75 7.49 -4.38 13.03
N LYS A 76 8.27 -5.44 13.23
CA LYS A 76 9.13 -5.63 14.42
C LYS A 76 10.31 -4.66 14.48
N SER A 77 10.70 -4.05 13.35
CA SER A 77 11.75 -3.04 13.32
C SER A 77 11.23 -1.61 13.49
N MET A 78 9.90 -1.42 13.52
CA MET A 78 9.30 -0.10 13.78
C MET A 78 9.51 0.30 15.24
N ARG A 79 9.83 1.58 15.45
CA ARG A 79 9.81 2.13 16.81
C ARG A 79 8.38 2.30 17.31
N THR A 80 8.23 2.39 18.62
CA THR A 80 6.93 2.64 19.25
C THR A 80 6.40 4.06 19.00
N ASP A 81 7.28 5.00 18.68
CA ASP A 81 6.99 6.42 18.41
C ASP A 81 7.11 6.77 16.92
N GLN A 82 7.11 5.77 16.04
CA GLN A 82 7.15 5.95 14.60
C GLN A 82 5.74 6.02 14.02
N ASP A 83 5.41 7.16 13.41
CA ASP A 83 4.07 7.45 12.90
C ASP A 83 3.67 6.58 11.70
N PHE A 84 4.61 6.37 10.76
CA PHE A 84 4.38 5.62 9.52
C PHE A 84 5.52 4.62 9.28
N PRO A 85 5.23 3.41 8.78
CA PRO A 85 6.28 2.50 8.35
C PRO A 85 7.06 3.12 7.18
N VAL A 86 8.36 2.86 7.14
CA VAL A 86 9.15 3.07 5.91
C VAL A 86 8.55 2.17 4.83
N SER A 87 7.94 2.79 3.82
CA SER A 87 7.11 2.09 2.84
C SER A 87 6.79 2.99 1.63
N VAL A 88 6.23 2.38 0.60
CA VAL A 88 5.51 3.09 -0.46
C VAL A 88 4.03 3.08 -0.12
N GLU A 89 3.37 4.23 -0.18
CA GLU A 89 1.95 4.36 0.16
C GLU A 89 1.09 4.58 -1.08
N VAL A 90 0.00 3.81 -1.16
CA VAL A 90 -1.13 4.08 -2.04
C VAL A 90 -2.21 4.77 -1.23
N GLN A 91 -2.24 6.10 -1.33
CA GLN A 91 -3.11 6.94 -0.52
C GLN A 91 -4.58 6.78 -0.94
N LEU A 92 -5.42 6.31 -0.02
CA LEU A 92 -6.86 6.14 -0.19
C LEU A 92 -7.58 7.39 0.32
N LEU A 93 -8.27 8.09 -0.57
CA LEU A 93 -8.92 9.36 -0.28
C LEU A 93 -10.40 9.31 -0.64
N GLY A 94 -11.20 9.98 0.18
CA GLY A 94 -12.58 10.35 -0.14
C GLY A 94 -12.70 11.85 -0.44
N GLY A 95 -13.62 12.22 -1.33
CA GLY A 95 -13.92 13.63 -1.60
C GLY A 95 -14.70 14.30 -0.47
N SER A 96 -14.56 15.61 -0.35
CA SER A 96 -15.21 16.47 0.67
C SER A 96 -16.61 16.99 0.27
N GLY A 97 -17.19 16.44 -0.79
CA GLY A 97 -18.41 16.95 -1.43
C GLY A 97 -18.21 18.12 -2.41
N SER A 98 -17.01 18.68 -2.52
CA SER A 98 -16.67 19.71 -3.50
C SER A 98 -15.20 19.65 -3.91
N GLY A 99 -14.86 20.30 -5.04
CA GLY A 99 -13.49 20.36 -5.54
C GLY A 99 -12.95 19.04 -6.10
N LYS A 100 -11.68 19.04 -6.50
CA LYS A 100 -10.97 17.84 -6.99
C LYS A 100 -10.00 17.32 -5.93
N ARG A 101 -10.04 16.01 -5.71
CA ARG A 101 -9.17 15.25 -4.81
C ARG A 101 -9.03 13.82 -5.33
N SER A 102 -7.96 13.57 -6.09
CA SER A 102 -7.63 12.24 -6.59
C SER A 102 -7.33 11.29 -5.44
N THR A 103 -7.61 10.00 -5.63
CA THR A 103 -7.20 8.89 -4.76
C THR A 103 -6.20 7.96 -5.44
N ALA A 104 -5.69 6.95 -4.73
CA ALA A 104 -4.56 6.12 -5.13
C ALA A 104 -3.34 6.95 -5.54
N ASN A 105 -3.12 8.07 -4.83
CA ASN A 105 -1.92 8.89 -4.98
C ASN A 105 -0.73 8.09 -4.44
N LEU A 106 0.47 8.44 -4.88
CA LEU A 106 1.70 7.90 -4.34
C LEU A 106 2.16 8.80 -3.19
N CYS A 107 2.38 8.24 -2.00
CA CYS A 107 3.20 8.89 -0.98
C CYS A 107 4.39 8.00 -0.58
N THR A 108 5.49 8.58 -0.12
CA THR A 108 6.77 7.87 0.02
C THR A 108 7.40 8.07 1.40
N PRO A 109 6.76 7.64 2.51
CA PRO A 109 7.35 7.73 3.84
C PRO A 109 8.64 6.90 3.92
N GLY A 110 9.78 7.58 4.13
CA GLY A 110 11.11 6.96 4.17
C GLY A 110 11.54 6.28 2.87
N THR A 111 10.88 6.56 1.75
CA THR A 111 11.19 5.95 0.47
C THR A 111 11.22 6.99 -0.66
N ASN A 112 11.81 6.60 -1.79
CA ASN A 112 11.74 7.28 -3.06
C ASN A 112 11.35 6.27 -4.14
N VAL A 113 10.94 6.75 -5.31
CA VAL A 113 10.66 5.89 -6.48
C VAL A 113 11.24 6.50 -7.74
N GLU A 114 11.34 5.72 -8.82
CA GLU A 114 11.64 6.26 -10.14
C GLU A 114 10.35 6.49 -10.96
N MET A 115 10.25 7.69 -11.54
CA MET A 115 9.23 8.03 -12.54
C MET A 115 9.91 8.69 -13.72
N LYS A 116 9.61 8.25 -14.95
CA LYS A 116 10.22 8.79 -16.17
C LYS A 116 11.76 8.82 -16.09
N GLN A 117 12.36 7.76 -15.54
CA GLN A 117 13.81 7.59 -15.38
C GLN A 117 14.47 8.56 -14.38
N GLU A 118 13.68 9.30 -13.60
CA GLU A 118 14.17 10.20 -12.55
C GLU A 118 13.74 9.71 -11.17
N VAL A 119 14.63 9.80 -10.19
CA VAL A 119 14.30 9.54 -8.78
C VAL A 119 13.43 10.71 -8.28
N VAL A 120 12.22 10.38 -7.85
CA VAL A 120 11.26 11.31 -7.28
C VAL A 120 11.42 11.31 -5.77
N THR A 121 11.88 12.44 -5.22
CA THR A 121 12.11 12.64 -3.78
C THR A 121 11.01 13.45 -3.09
N ARG A 122 10.01 13.93 -3.84
CA ARG A 122 8.85 14.59 -3.26
C ARG A 122 8.00 13.54 -2.53
N HIS A 123 7.49 13.90 -1.35
CA HIS A 123 6.76 12.95 -0.52
C HIS A 123 5.47 12.45 -1.16
N CYS A 124 4.65 13.30 -1.81
CA CYS A 124 3.41 12.87 -2.45
C CYS A 124 3.31 13.30 -3.92
N THR A 125 2.77 12.41 -4.76
CA THR A 125 2.51 12.61 -6.19
C THR A 125 1.06 12.21 -6.49
N ASN A 126 0.27 13.16 -6.99
CA ASN A 126 -1.14 12.92 -7.32
C ASN A 126 -1.29 11.93 -8.48
N SER A 127 -2.25 11.04 -8.37
CA SER A 127 -2.67 10.17 -9.46
C SER A 127 -3.58 10.92 -10.44
N ARG A 128 -3.98 10.23 -11.51
CA ARG A 128 -4.95 10.73 -12.50
C ARG A 128 -6.39 10.29 -12.20
N SER A 129 -6.68 9.79 -11.01
CA SER A 129 -8.03 9.32 -10.68
C SER A 129 -9.03 10.47 -10.55
N GLU A 130 -10.31 10.14 -10.79
CA GLU A 130 -11.43 11.00 -10.46
C GLU A 130 -11.59 11.17 -8.93
N THR A 131 -12.42 12.12 -8.54
CA THR A 131 -12.78 12.34 -7.13
C THR A 131 -14.05 11.59 -6.78
N PHE A 132 -14.03 10.81 -5.71
CA PHE A 132 -15.17 10.03 -5.24
C PHE A 132 -15.76 10.67 -3.98
N HIS A 133 -16.81 11.47 -4.14
CA HIS A 133 -17.47 12.19 -3.04
C HIS A 133 -18.48 11.32 -2.28
N GLY A 134 -18.80 11.69 -1.04
CA GLY A 134 -19.81 11.00 -0.23
C GLY A 134 -19.36 9.59 0.20
N ASP A 135 -20.31 8.73 0.53
CA ASP A 135 -20.06 7.48 1.26
C ASP A 135 -20.11 6.27 0.30
N GLN A 136 -19.55 6.46 -0.89
CA GLN A 136 -19.54 5.46 -1.95
C GLN A 136 -18.40 4.47 -1.79
N TRP A 137 -18.62 3.24 -2.24
CA TRP A 137 -17.56 2.23 -2.34
C TRP A 137 -16.64 2.54 -3.51
N VAL A 138 -15.33 2.51 -3.25
CA VAL A 138 -14.28 2.66 -4.25
C VAL A 138 -13.41 1.41 -4.22
N THR A 139 -13.06 0.90 -5.39
CA THR A 139 -12.11 -0.22 -5.51
C THR A 139 -10.74 0.33 -5.88
N ALA A 140 -9.76 0.15 -5.01
CA ALA A 140 -8.35 0.37 -5.29
C ALA A 140 -7.67 -0.97 -5.54
N GLU A 141 -6.88 -1.07 -6.60
CA GLU A 141 -6.03 -2.22 -6.88
C GLU A 141 -4.60 -1.76 -7.13
N VAL A 142 -3.64 -2.60 -6.75
CA VAL A 142 -2.24 -2.34 -7.02
C VAL A 142 -1.58 -3.61 -7.51
N GLU A 143 -0.97 -3.56 -8.68
CA GLU A 143 -0.08 -4.59 -9.18
C GLU A 143 1.37 -4.22 -8.84
N VAL A 144 2.04 -5.09 -8.09
CA VAL A 144 3.41 -4.93 -7.64
C VAL A 144 4.24 -6.08 -8.21
N LEU A 145 5.20 -5.76 -9.06
CA LEU A 145 6.11 -6.72 -9.68
C LEU A 145 7.50 -6.60 -9.05
N GLY A 146 7.60 -6.79 -7.73
CA GLY A 146 8.84 -6.63 -6.98
C GLY A 146 9.35 -5.19 -7.05
N ASN A 147 10.61 -5.02 -7.48
CA ASN A 147 11.22 -3.72 -7.73
C ASN A 147 10.98 -3.19 -9.16
N GLU A 148 10.42 -4.02 -10.05
CA GLU A 148 10.32 -3.75 -11.49
C GLU A 148 9.27 -2.69 -11.83
N SER A 149 8.06 -2.82 -11.28
CA SER A 149 6.99 -1.87 -11.51
C SER A 149 5.91 -1.95 -10.45
N ILE A 150 5.29 -0.80 -10.15
CA ILE A 150 4.08 -0.69 -9.35
C ILE A 150 3.05 0.12 -10.14
N THR A 151 1.85 -0.45 -10.28
CA THR A 151 0.76 0.16 -11.06
C THR A 151 -0.52 0.21 -10.22
N HIS A 152 -1.09 1.41 -10.05
CA HIS A 152 -2.33 1.60 -9.30
C HIS A 152 -3.52 1.67 -10.24
N PHE A 153 -4.63 1.06 -9.83
CA PHE A 153 -5.91 1.13 -10.50
C PHE A 153 -7.00 1.60 -9.54
N VAL A 154 -7.92 2.42 -10.04
CA VAL A 154 -9.13 2.82 -9.32
C VAL A 154 -10.34 2.47 -10.17
N ASN A 155 -11.24 1.65 -9.63
CA ASN A 155 -12.40 1.11 -10.32
C ASN A 155 -12.05 0.49 -11.70
N GLY A 156 -10.93 -0.23 -11.76
CA GLY A 156 -10.42 -0.89 -12.97
C GLY A 156 -9.65 0.01 -13.95
N VAL A 157 -9.50 1.31 -13.68
CA VAL A 157 -8.76 2.25 -14.54
C VAL A 157 -7.37 2.48 -13.99
N GLU A 158 -6.32 2.38 -14.82
CA GLU A 158 -4.95 2.71 -14.43
C GLU A 158 -4.81 4.22 -14.17
N VAL A 159 -4.31 4.58 -12.98
CA VAL A 159 -4.21 6.00 -12.57
C VAL A 159 -2.80 6.44 -12.19
N MET A 160 -1.90 5.50 -11.88
CA MET A 160 -0.52 5.77 -11.49
C MET A 160 0.38 4.59 -11.89
N LYS A 161 1.61 4.88 -12.32
CA LYS A 161 2.64 3.87 -12.60
C LYS A 161 4.03 4.42 -12.32
N TYR A 162 4.86 3.63 -11.64
CA TYR A 162 6.25 3.95 -11.30
C TYR A 162 7.04 2.65 -11.10
N GLN A 163 8.32 2.77 -10.81
CA GLN A 163 9.25 1.64 -10.68
C GLN A 163 10.30 1.91 -9.60
N ARG A 164 11.07 0.87 -9.28
CA ARG A 164 12.26 0.95 -8.42
C ARG A 164 12.05 1.70 -7.12
N PRO A 165 11.09 1.26 -6.28
CA PRO A 165 10.99 1.80 -4.94
C PRO A 165 12.29 1.54 -4.18
N GLN A 166 12.77 2.54 -3.47
CA GLN A 166 14.05 2.53 -2.78
C GLN A 166 13.96 3.29 -1.46
N LEU A 167 14.79 2.91 -0.49
CA LEU A 167 14.93 3.62 0.78
C LEU A 167 15.46 5.03 0.54
N ASP A 168 14.90 6.02 1.24
CA ASP A 168 15.38 7.39 1.19
C ASP A 168 16.60 7.59 2.11
N PRO A 169 17.80 7.88 1.60
CA PRO A 169 18.97 8.09 2.46
C PRO A 169 18.86 9.32 3.37
N SER A 170 17.91 10.22 3.11
CA SER A 170 17.69 11.41 3.93
C SER A 170 16.81 11.16 5.16
N ASP A 171 16.06 10.05 5.17
CA ASP A 171 15.13 9.71 6.24
C ASP A 171 15.79 8.84 7.34
N PRO A 172 15.70 9.22 8.63
CA PRO A 172 16.34 8.48 9.73
C PRO A 172 15.85 7.03 9.90
N ASP A 173 14.57 6.77 9.60
CA ASP A 173 13.96 5.45 9.76
C ASP A 173 14.43 4.56 8.60
N ALA A 174 14.49 5.12 7.40
CA ALA A 174 15.05 4.49 6.22
C ALA A 174 16.55 4.19 6.40
N GLN A 175 17.35 5.10 6.96
CA GLN A 175 18.76 4.84 7.32
C GLN A 175 18.91 3.67 8.30
N THR A 176 17.95 3.49 9.21
CA THR A 176 17.90 2.32 10.08
C THR A 176 17.62 1.05 9.29
N GLN A 177 16.67 1.09 8.35
CA GLN A 177 16.40 -0.05 7.47
C GLN A 177 17.60 -0.39 6.58
N MET A 178 18.32 0.60 6.05
CA MET A 178 19.55 0.37 5.27
C MET A 178 20.60 -0.40 6.09
N ARG A 179 20.79 -0.06 7.37
CA ARG A 179 21.69 -0.79 8.27
C ARG A 179 21.24 -2.24 8.48
N ILE A 180 19.95 -2.46 8.70
CA ILE A 180 19.37 -3.82 8.86
C ILE A 180 19.54 -4.63 7.56
N ARG A 181 19.47 -3.97 6.40
CA ARG A 181 19.58 -4.58 5.07
C ARG A 181 21.01 -4.62 4.52
N ASN A 182 22.03 -4.46 5.35
CA ASN A 182 23.45 -4.47 4.92
C ASN A 182 23.76 -3.48 3.77
N GLY A 183 23.10 -2.33 3.77
CA GLY A 183 23.27 -1.27 2.77
C GLY A 183 22.43 -1.43 1.51
N ASP A 184 21.62 -2.50 1.37
CA ASP A 184 20.70 -2.63 0.24
C ASP A 184 19.54 -1.62 0.37
N VAL A 185 19.47 -0.72 -0.61
CA VAL A 185 18.48 0.36 -0.67
C VAL A 185 17.27 0.01 -1.52
N MET A 186 17.35 -1.01 -2.39
CA MET A 186 16.27 -1.34 -3.29
C MET A 186 15.19 -2.14 -2.56
N LEU A 187 13.93 -1.75 -2.75
CA LEU A 187 12.79 -2.44 -2.19
C LEU A 187 12.19 -3.35 -3.27
N ASP A 188 12.45 -4.65 -3.14
CA ASP A 188 11.87 -5.68 -4.01
C ASP A 188 10.82 -6.54 -3.29
N ARG A 189 10.76 -6.43 -1.97
CA ARG A 189 9.84 -7.15 -1.08
C ARG A 189 9.63 -6.41 0.22
N GLY A 190 8.49 -6.65 0.86
CA GLY A 190 8.23 -6.18 2.22
C GLY A 190 6.84 -6.54 2.71
N TRP A 191 6.48 -6.02 3.87
CA TRP A 191 5.17 -6.21 4.46
C TRP A 191 4.13 -5.31 3.78
N ILE A 192 2.85 -5.66 3.94
CA ILE A 192 1.72 -4.85 3.47
C ILE A 192 0.90 -4.48 4.70
N SER A 193 0.45 -3.23 4.79
CA SER A 193 -0.48 -2.82 5.85
C SER A 193 -1.59 -1.89 5.34
N LEU A 194 -2.68 -1.83 6.10
CA LEU A 194 -3.72 -0.82 5.96
C LEU A 194 -3.54 0.24 7.03
N GLN A 195 -3.54 1.50 6.61
CA GLN A 195 -3.38 2.64 7.49
C GLN A 195 -4.75 3.07 8.08
N GLY A 196 -4.80 3.18 9.41
CA GLY A 196 -5.81 3.94 10.12
C GLY A 196 -5.24 5.30 10.49
N GLU A 197 -5.81 6.37 9.94
CA GLU A 197 -5.20 7.69 10.13
C GLU A 197 -5.93 8.61 11.11
N SER A 198 -7.22 8.89 10.89
CA SER A 198 -8.04 9.72 11.78
C SER A 198 -9.52 9.77 11.39
N HIS A 199 -9.83 9.39 10.15
CA HIS A 199 -11.21 9.32 9.66
C HIS A 199 -11.68 7.87 9.65
N PRO A 200 -12.91 7.57 10.10
CA PRO A 200 -13.45 6.23 9.96
C PRO A 200 -13.48 5.74 8.51
N VAL A 201 -12.95 4.53 8.30
CA VAL A 201 -12.92 3.86 7.00
C VAL A 201 -13.36 2.41 7.16
N GLU A 202 -14.18 1.95 6.21
CA GLU A 202 -14.55 0.56 6.08
C GLU A 202 -13.86 -0.06 4.87
N PHE A 203 -13.41 -1.29 5.05
CA PHE A 203 -12.89 -2.17 4.01
C PHE A 203 -13.82 -3.37 3.88
N LYS A 204 -14.59 -3.43 2.79
CA LYS A 204 -15.49 -4.54 2.49
C LYS A 204 -14.76 -5.80 2.06
N SER A 205 -13.64 -5.64 1.36
CA SER A 205 -12.78 -6.74 0.96
C SER A 205 -11.34 -6.27 0.90
N VAL A 206 -10.42 -7.12 1.37
CA VAL A 206 -8.97 -6.95 1.30
C VAL A 206 -8.41 -8.26 0.78
N GLU A 207 -7.89 -8.24 -0.44
CA GLU A 207 -7.44 -9.43 -1.15
C GLU A 207 -6.00 -9.24 -1.60
N ILE A 208 -5.17 -10.25 -1.38
CA ILE A 208 -3.78 -10.29 -1.86
C ILE A 208 -3.63 -11.56 -2.68
N LYS A 209 -3.20 -11.41 -3.93
CA LYS A 209 -2.91 -12.52 -4.84
C LYS A 209 -1.43 -12.49 -5.23
N PRO A 210 -0.61 -13.44 -4.78
CA PRO A 210 0.76 -13.59 -5.27
C PRO A 210 0.79 -13.78 -6.80
N VAL A 211 1.76 -13.16 -7.47
CA VAL A 211 1.95 -13.25 -8.91
C VAL A 211 3.23 -14.04 -9.18
N PRO A 212 3.15 -15.27 -9.73
CA PRO A 212 4.33 -16.05 -10.06
C PRO A 212 5.20 -15.34 -11.10
N VAL A 213 6.53 -15.49 -10.99
CA VAL A 213 7.43 -15.17 -12.09
C VAL A 213 7.11 -16.14 -13.23
N ALA A 214 6.83 -15.62 -14.43
CA ALA A 214 6.67 -16.47 -15.60
C ALA A 214 7.95 -17.32 -15.76
N ALA A 215 7.80 -18.64 -15.85
CA ALA A 215 8.94 -19.51 -16.09
C ALA A 215 9.67 -19.03 -17.35
N PRO A 216 11.02 -18.88 -17.34
CA PRO A 216 11.75 -18.55 -18.55
C PRO A 216 11.41 -19.59 -19.61
N GLY A 217 11.01 -19.11 -20.79
CA GLY A 217 10.27 -19.86 -21.80
C GLY A 217 10.72 -21.32 -21.96
N GLY A 218 9.75 -22.23 -21.87
CA GLY A 218 9.94 -23.62 -22.23
C GLY A 218 10.39 -23.70 -23.69
N ALA A 219 11.68 -23.91 -23.91
CA ALA A 219 12.17 -24.44 -25.16
C ALA A 219 11.40 -25.75 -25.41
N SER A 220 10.64 -25.80 -26.49
CA SER A 220 10.02 -27.03 -26.97
C SER A 220 11.12 -28.10 -27.07
N ARG A 221 11.05 -29.14 -26.24
CA ARG A 221 11.89 -30.33 -26.42
C ARG A 221 11.63 -30.83 -27.85
N PRO A 222 12.64 -31.00 -28.71
CA PRO A 222 12.40 -31.64 -30.00
C PRO A 222 11.87 -33.05 -29.71
N ALA A 223 10.78 -33.41 -30.40
CA ALA A 223 10.23 -34.76 -30.33
C ALA A 223 11.32 -35.77 -30.69
N ALA A 224 11.45 -36.82 -29.87
CA ALA A 224 12.35 -37.92 -30.15
C ALA A 224 12.00 -38.53 -31.53
N PRO A 225 12.99 -38.86 -32.38
CA PRO A 225 12.70 -39.48 -33.66
C PRO A 225 12.07 -40.86 -33.43
N ALA A 226 10.93 -41.09 -34.08
CA ALA A 226 10.27 -42.38 -34.07
C ALA A 226 11.20 -43.45 -34.65
N LEU A 227 11.43 -44.53 -33.89
CA LEU A 227 12.06 -45.74 -34.39
C LEU A 227 11.24 -46.27 -35.58
N ARG A 228 11.84 -46.28 -36.77
CA ARG A 228 11.33 -47.08 -37.89
C ARG A 228 11.69 -48.55 -37.62
N LYS A 229 10.65 -49.39 -37.58
CA LYS A 229 10.75 -50.84 -37.77
C LYS A 229 10.49 -51.15 -39.25
N GLY A 230 11.24 -52.11 -39.79
CA GLY A 230 11.02 -52.77 -41.10
C GLY A 230 11.72 -52.05 -42.26
N GLU A 231 12.43 -52.72 -43.15
CA GLU A 231 12.42 -54.13 -43.58
C GLU A 231 13.79 -54.83 -43.47
#